data_AF-A0A962KPT5-F1
#
_entry.id   AF-A0A962KPT5-F1
#
_cell.length_a   1.000
_cell.length_b   1.000
_cell.length_c   1.000
_cell.angle_alpha   90.00
_cell.angle_beta   90.00
_cell.angle_gamma   90.00
#
_symmetry.space_group_name_H-M   'P 1'
#
loop_
_entity.id
_entity.type
_entity.pdbx_description
1 polymer ?
#
loop_
_entity_poly.entity_id
_entity_poly.type
_entity_poly.pdbx_seq_one_letter_code
_entity_poly.pdbx_strand_id
1 'polypeptide(L)'
;MTRITEMKTTFTAGEVSRELLGRGDLRAYDNGALTLRNVFINPTGGVRRRFGLGYIDTASGNGKIIAFEFNTEQTALLLLTDLQIDVYTGGLKVATIPAPWEEAQIPQIAWTQSADTLLLVHPDVPPKKLTRGSGGTWTLSDWSFFTDNNVVHQPYYKFADSEVTLTPSATTGSISLTASASIFEAGHENTRLRVGGKEVLITDFDSPTVVTADV
;
A
#
# COMPACT_ATOMS: atom_id res chain seq x y z
N MET A 1 19.13 51.25 36.16
CA MET A 1 18.14 50.31 35.59
C MET A 1 18.01 49.12 36.53
N THR A 2 16.82 48.85 37.04
CA THR A 2 16.52 47.67 37.87
C THR A 2 16.43 46.44 36.97
N ARG A 3 17.12 45.36 37.33
CA ARG A 3 17.09 44.09 36.57
C ARG A 3 15.79 43.36 36.87
N ILE A 4 14.93 43.20 35.87
CA ILE A 4 13.70 42.39 35.96
C ILE A 4 14.05 40.95 35.54
N THR A 5 13.62 39.98 36.34
CA THR A 5 13.76 38.55 36.03
C THR A 5 12.36 37.98 35.85
N GLU A 6 12.09 37.43 34.67
CA GLU A 6 10.79 36.84 34.34
C GLU A 6 10.94 35.32 34.27
N MET A 7 10.12 34.60 35.04
CA MET A 7 10.14 33.14 35.08
C MET A 7 9.09 32.57 34.12
N LYS A 8 9.55 31.89 33.06
CA LYS A 8 8.69 31.05 32.23
C LYS A 8 8.56 29.67 32.85
N THR A 9 7.34 29.29 33.21
CA THR A 9 7.03 28.04 33.92
C THR A 9 6.47 26.95 33.01
N THR A 10 6.08 27.27 31.78
CA THR A 10 5.43 26.33 30.86
C THR A 10 5.72 26.63 29.39
N PHE A 11 5.69 25.56 28.58
CA PHE A 11 5.82 25.58 27.12
C PHE A 11 4.65 24.91 26.39
N THR A 12 3.50 24.76 27.06
CA THR A 12 2.32 24.06 26.51
C THR A 12 1.79 24.64 25.20
N ALA A 13 2.06 25.92 24.89
CA ALA A 13 1.63 26.55 23.64
C ALA A 13 2.50 26.18 22.42
N GLY A 14 3.58 25.43 22.61
CA GLY A 14 4.40 24.96 21.50
C GLY A 14 5.38 25.97 20.93
N GLU A 15 5.83 25.68 19.70
CA GLU A 15 6.62 26.61 18.90
C GLU A 15 5.66 27.67 18.34
N VAL A 16 5.87 28.93 18.72
CA VAL A 16 5.01 30.04 18.33
C VAL A 16 5.60 30.82 17.16
N SER A 17 4.74 31.32 16.27
CA SER A 17 5.15 32.15 15.13
C SER A 17 5.95 33.38 15.59
N ARG A 18 6.93 33.78 14.79
CA ARG A 18 7.70 35.03 15.01
C ARG A 18 6.81 36.28 14.99
N GLU A 19 5.63 36.22 14.39
CA GLU A 19 4.65 37.32 14.38
C GLU A 19 4.07 37.61 15.77
N LEU A 20 4.19 36.66 16.70
CA LEU A 20 3.77 36.85 18.09
C LEU A 20 4.80 37.66 18.91
N LEU A 21 5.96 38.00 18.33
CA LEU A 21 6.95 38.83 19.01
C LEU A 21 6.33 40.19 19.42
N GLY A 22 6.45 40.52 20.71
CA GLY A 22 5.88 41.75 21.27
C GLY A 22 4.40 41.65 21.67
N ARG A 23 3.72 40.53 21.39
CA ARG A 23 2.33 40.28 21.81
C ARG A 23 2.26 39.63 23.20
N GLY A 24 2.82 40.34 24.20
CA GLY A 24 2.78 39.91 25.61
C GLY A 24 1.37 39.84 26.21
N ASP A 25 0.35 40.33 25.49
CA ASP A 25 -1.06 40.20 25.85
C ASP A 25 -1.62 38.79 25.56
N LEU A 26 -1.00 38.03 24.67
CA LEU A 26 -1.47 36.71 24.27
C LEU A 26 -0.90 35.62 25.16
N ARG A 27 -1.76 34.79 25.74
CA ARG A 27 -1.35 33.61 26.54
C ARG A 27 -0.41 32.66 25.81
N ALA A 28 -0.49 32.60 24.48
CA ALA A 28 0.41 31.79 23.66
C ALA A 28 1.86 32.31 23.68
N TYR A 29 2.05 33.63 23.78
CA TYR A 29 3.37 34.24 23.90
C TYR A 29 4.05 33.88 25.22
N ASP A 30 3.29 33.90 26.31
CA ASP A 30 3.80 33.57 27.65
C ASP A 30 4.11 32.07 27.79
N ASN A 31 3.23 31.22 27.27
CA ASN A 31 3.32 29.76 27.43
C ASN A 31 4.02 29.05 26.27
N GLY A 32 4.60 29.79 25.32
CA GLY A 32 5.25 29.26 24.13
C GLY A 32 6.75 29.56 24.09
N ALA A 33 7.42 28.96 23.11
CA ALA A 33 8.81 29.25 22.78
C ALA A 33 8.96 29.57 21.29
N LEU A 34 9.93 30.41 20.96
CA LEU A 34 10.20 30.80 19.57
C LEU A 34 10.74 29.65 18.72
N THR A 35 11.37 28.65 19.35
CA THR A 35 11.96 27.50 18.66
C THR A 35 12.01 26.29 19.59
N LEU A 36 11.44 25.16 19.17
CA LEU A 36 11.43 23.89 19.87
C LEU A 36 11.82 22.77 18.90
N ARG A 37 13.10 22.38 18.92
CA ARG A 37 13.62 21.31 18.04
C ARG A 37 13.89 20.04 18.82
N ASN A 38 13.47 18.90 18.28
CA ASN A 38 13.73 17.57 18.84
C ASN A 38 13.33 17.44 20.33
N VAL A 39 12.17 17.96 20.68
CA VAL A 39 11.62 17.91 22.03
C VAL A 39 10.15 17.47 22.02
N PHE A 40 9.71 16.89 23.13
CA PHE A 40 8.31 16.70 23.47
C PHE A 40 7.92 17.66 24.58
N ILE A 41 6.76 18.28 24.42
CA ILE A 41 6.15 19.14 25.42
C ILE A 41 5.27 18.25 26.28
N ASN A 42 5.52 18.24 27.58
CA ASN A 42 4.67 17.57 28.53
C ASN A 42 3.38 18.39 28.72
N PRO A 43 2.21 17.76 28.89
CA PRO A 43 0.97 18.48 29.21
C PRO A 43 1.08 19.34 30.49
N THR A 44 2.00 19.00 31.39
CA THR A 44 2.31 19.76 32.62
C THR A 44 3.20 20.99 32.39
N GLY A 45 3.58 21.30 31.14
CA GLY A 45 4.33 22.50 30.77
C GLY A 45 5.84 22.34 30.66
N GLY A 46 6.40 21.26 31.21
CA GLY A 46 7.81 20.93 31.03
C GLY A 46 8.14 20.48 29.61
N VAL A 47 9.42 20.56 29.24
CA VAL A 47 9.92 20.08 27.95
C VAL A 47 10.95 18.98 28.20
N ARG A 48 10.91 17.92 27.42
CA ARG A 48 11.91 16.84 27.43
C ARG A 48 12.44 16.61 26.02
N ARG A 49 13.68 16.13 25.90
CA ARG A 49 14.23 15.74 24.59
C ARG A 49 13.41 14.61 23.98
N ARG A 50 13.20 14.66 22.66
CA ARG A 50 12.62 13.55 21.89
C ARG A 50 13.53 12.33 22.05
N PHE A 51 12.93 11.16 22.24
CA PHE A 51 13.69 9.92 22.26
C PHE A 51 14.50 9.79 20.97
N GLY A 52 15.76 9.37 21.10
CA GLY A 52 16.62 9.13 19.96
C GLY A 52 16.12 7.98 19.09
N LEU A 53 16.77 7.82 17.95
CA LEU A 53 16.61 6.62 17.13
C LEU A 53 17.65 5.59 17.56
N GLY A 54 17.25 4.32 17.66
CA GLY A 54 18.16 3.20 17.79
C GLY A 54 18.49 2.62 16.41
N TYR A 55 19.73 2.19 16.21
CA TYR A 55 20.07 1.37 15.05
C TYR A 55 19.50 -0.03 15.22
N ILE A 56 18.81 -0.53 14.20
CA ILE A 56 18.26 -1.90 14.17
C ILE A 56 19.02 -2.73 13.13
N ASP A 57 18.96 -2.31 11.87
CA ASP A 57 19.62 -2.99 10.75
C ASP A 57 19.88 -1.99 9.63
N THR A 58 20.74 -2.37 8.68
CA THR A 58 20.96 -1.65 7.44
C THR A 58 20.09 -2.28 6.36
N ALA A 59 19.25 -1.48 5.72
CA ALA A 59 18.41 -1.95 4.61
C ALA A 59 19.28 -2.45 3.45
N SER A 60 18.85 -3.52 2.79
CA SER A 60 19.56 -4.11 1.64
C SER A 60 19.63 -3.18 0.41
N GLY A 61 18.75 -2.17 0.34
CA GLY A 61 18.68 -1.20 -0.75
C GLY A 61 17.60 -0.15 -0.50
N ASN A 62 17.24 0.61 -1.53
CA ASN A 62 16.07 1.48 -1.44
C ASN A 62 14.82 0.64 -1.31
N GLY A 63 13.86 1.16 -0.54
CA GLY A 63 12.70 0.37 -0.20
C GLY A 63 11.56 1.17 0.39
N LYS A 64 10.47 0.46 0.64
CA LYS A 64 9.27 1.00 1.28
C LYS A 64 9.05 0.29 2.61
N ILE A 65 8.85 1.09 3.65
CA ILE A 65 8.52 0.59 4.99
C ILE A 65 7.00 0.59 5.15
N ILE A 66 6.45 -0.54 5.59
CA ILE A 66 5.03 -0.73 5.85
C ILE A 66 4.85 -1.18 7.30
N ALA A 67 4.04 -0.47 8.06
CA ALA A 67 3.63 -0.90 9.39
C ALA A 67 2.58 -2.00 9.29
N PHE A 68 2.74 -3.06 10.06
CA PHE A 68 1.77 -4.15 10.17
C PHE A 68 1.35 -4.30 11.64
N GLU A 69 0.05 -4.25 11.89
CA GLU A 69 -0.50 -4.34 13.23
C GLU A 69 -1.61 -5.39 13.27
N PHE A 70 -1.31 -6.56 13.84
CA PHE A 70 -2.36 -7.56 14.09
C PHE A 70 -3.22 -7.15 15.29
N ASN A 71 -2.58 -6.67 16.36
CA ASN A 71 -3.19 -6.07 17.54
C ASN A 71 -2.15 -5.21 18.29
N THR A 72 -2.55 -4.65 19.44
CA THR A 72 -1.70 -3.76 20.25
C THR A 72 -0.40 -4.39 20.78
N GLU A 73 -0.33 -5.73 20.82
CA GLU A 73 0.84 -6.46 21.33
C GLU A 73 1.69 -7.06 20.19
N GLN A 74 1.07 -7.33 19.05
CA GLN A 74 1.67 -8.02 17.91
C GLN A 74 1.76 -7.06 16.74
N THR A 75 2.82 -6.25 16.78
CA THR A 75 3.19 -5.32 15.72
C THR A 75 4.46 -5.79 15.01
N ALA A 76 4.54 -5.52 13.72
CA ALA A 76 5.71 -5.79 12.91
C ALA A 76 5.98 -4.62 11.96
N LEU A 77 7.23 -4.46 11.57
CA LEU A 77 7.65 -3.55 10.51
C LEU A 77 8.07 -4.38 9.31
N LEU A 78 7.49 -4.09 8.16
CA LEU A 78 7.84 -4.72 6.89
C LEU A 78 8.69 -3.75 6.09
N LEU A 79 9.80 -4.23 5.55
CA LEU A 79 10.66 -3.48 4.66
C LEU A 79 10.70 -4.19 3.31
N LEU A 80 10.07 -3.57 2.30
CA LEU A 80 10.11 -4.04 0.93
C LEU A 80 11.35 -3.46 0.27
N THR A 81 12.22 -4.33 -0.22
CA THR A 81 13.40 -3.99 -1.05
C THR A 81 13.37 -4.86 -2.30
N ASP A 82 14.34 -4.70 -3.19
CA ASP A 82 14.41 -5.44 -4.45
C ASP A 82 14.21 -6.95 -4.23
N LEU A 83 13.14 -7.49 -4.81
CA LEU A 83 12.76 -8.91 -4.80
C LEU A 83 12.60 -9.54 -3.41
N GLN A 84 12.43 -8.76 -2.34
CA GLN A 84 12.28 -9.30 -0.98
C GLN A 84 11.50 -8.41 0.00
N ILE A 85 10.91 -9.04 1.01
CA ILE A 85 10.31 -8.40 2.18
C ILE A 85 11.05 -8.85 3.44
N ASP A 86 11.67 -7.92 4.14
CA ASP A 86 12.21 -8.16 5.48
C ASP A 86 11.16 -7.83 6.54
N VAL A 87 11.02 -8.72 7.53
CA VAL A 87 10.08 -8.56 8.64
C VAL A 87 10.86 -8.30 9.92
N TYR A 88 10.51 -7.22 10.61
CA TYR A 88 11.09 -6.85 11.90
C TYR A 88 10.03 -6.92 13.00
N THR A 89 10.37 -7.52 14.14
CA THR A 89 9.52 -7.58 15.34
C THR A 89 10.40 -7.38 16.57
N GLY A 90 9.95 -6.57 17.52
CA GLY A 90 10.73 -6.29 18.75
C GLY A 90 12.12 -5.70 18.49
N GLY A 91 12.31 -5.01 17.36
CA GLY A 91 13.60 -4.43 16.99
C GLY A 91 14.62 -5.41 16.40
N LEU A 92 14.18 -6.61 15.97
CA LEU A 92 15.04 -7.60 15.31
C LEU A 92 14.41 -8.06 14.00
N LYS A 93 15.25 -8.35 12.99
CA LYS A 93 14.82 -9.00 11.76
C LYS A 93 14.52 -10.47 12.05
N VAL A 94 13.27 -10.88 11.83
CA VAL A 94 12.78 -12.24 12.16
C VAL A 94 12.58 -13.11 10.92
N ALA A 95 12.37 -12.51 9.75
CA ALA A 95 12.19 -13.22 8.49
C ALA A 95 12.61 -12.35 7.30
N THR A 96 13.01 -13.02 6.21
CA THR A 96 13.19 -12.46 4.88
C THR A 96 12.42 -13.33 3.90
N ILE A 97 11.53 -12.72 3.12
CA ILE A 97 10.58 -13.42 2.26
C ILE A 97 10.83 -12.98 0.81
N PRO A 98 11.03 -13.92 -0.13
CA PRO A 98 11.12 -13.57 -1.54
C PRO A 98 9.85 -12.88 -2.03
N ALA A 99 10.00 -11.86 -2.86
CA ALA A 99 8.92 -11.05 -3.38
C ALA A 99 9.09 -10.82 -4.89
N PRO A 100 7.98 -10.62 -5.63
CA PRO A 100 8.03 -10.49 -7.08
C PRO A 100 8.39 -9.08 -7.58
N TRP A 101 8.54 -8.09 -6.69
CA TRP A 101 8.66 -6.69 -7.09
C TRP A 101 10.11 -6.26 -7.20
N GLU A 102 10.44 -5.65 -8.34
CA GLU A 102 11.73 -5.00 -8.56
C GLU A 102 11.79 -3.66 -7.81
N GLU A 103 13.00 -3.18 -7.52
CA GLU A 103 13.23 -1.89 -6.85
C GLU A 103 12.43 -0.73 -7.47
N ALA A 104 12.36 -0.67 -8.80
CA ALA A 104 11.64 0.37 -9.54
C ALA A 104 10.12 0.33 -9.33
N GLN A 105 9.55 -0.83 -8.99
CA GLN A 105 8.11 -1.03 -8.78
C GLN A 105 7.69 -0.68 -7.34
N ILE A 106 8.60 -0.78 -6.38
CA ILE A 106 8.31 -0.57 -4.95
C ILE A 106 7.60 0.77 -4.64
N PRO A 107 7.98 1.92 -5.23
CA PRO A 107 7.29 3.18 -4.99
C PRO A 107 5.79 3.14 -5.35
N GLN A 108 5.41 2.36 -6.36
CA GLN A 108 4.03 2.27 -6.85
C GLN A 108 3.18 1.22 -6.13
N ILE A 109 3.78 0.38 -5.28
CA ILE A 109 3.03 -0.62 -4.51
C ILE A 109 2.03 0.07 -3.59
N ALA A 110 0.76 -0.31 -3.72
CA ALA A 110 -0.30 0.04 -2.79
C ALA A 110 -0.65 -1.18 -1.92
N TRP A 111 -1.17 -0.94 -0.72
CA TRP A 111 -1.52 -2.01 0.21
C TRP A 111 -2.74 -1.68 1.05
N THR A 112 -3.38 -2.73 1.53
CA THR A 112 -4.37 -2.66 2.59
C THR A 112 -4.18 -3.85 3.53
N GLN A 113 -4.50 -3.67 4.80
CA GLN A 113 -4.36 -4.69 5.81
C GLN A 113 -5.72 -5.00 6.43
N SER A 114 -5.97 -6.28 6.70
CA SER A 114 -7.08 -6.76 7.51
C SER A 114 -6.58 -7.89 8.42
N ALA A 115 -6.62 -7.67 9.72
CA ALA A 115 -6.16 -8.63 10.74
C ALA A 115 -4.75 -9.17 10.43
N ASP A 116 -4.63 -10.48 10.18
CA ASP A 116 -3.38 -11.19 9.91
C ASP A 116 -2.91 -11.11 8.45
N THR A 117 -3.68 -10.44 7.60
CA THR A 117 -3.51 -10.46 6.14
C THR A 117 -3.22 -9.06 5.61
N LEU A 118 -2.12 -8.93 4.88
CA LEU A 118 -1.75 -7.75 4.11
C LEU A 118 -1.90 -8.06 2.61
N LEU A 119 -2.72 -7.28 1.93
CA LEU A 119 -2.88 -7.35 0.48
C LEU A 119 -2.00 -6.27 -0.17
N LEU A 120 -1.16 -6.68 -1.12
CA LEU A 120 -0.21 -5.85 -1.84
C LEU A 120 -0.53 -5.89 -3.33
N VAL A 121 -0.60 -4.72 -3.97
CA VAL A 121 -0.96 -4.58 -5.39
C VAL A 121 0.00 -3.65 -6.13
N HIS A 122 0.26 -3.98 -7.38
CA HIS A 122 1.05 -3.20 -8.34
C HIS A 122 0.42 -3.35 -9.73
N PRO A 123 0.47 -2.34 -10.62
CA PRO A 123 -0.14 -2.44 -11.96
C PRO A 123 0.37 -3.63 -12.80
N ASP A 124 1.68 -3.88 -12.75
CA ASP A 124 2.34 -4.88 -13.60
C ASP A 124 2.58 -6.23 -12.92
N VAL A 125 2.19 -6.38 -11.65
CA VAL A 125 2.43 -7.61 -10.88
C VAL A 125 1.11 -8.11 -10.29
N PRO A 126 0.74 -9.39 -10.48
CA PRO A 126 -0.47 -9.94 -9.90
C PRO A 126 -0.56 -9.68 -8.39
N PRO A 127 -1.75 -9.33 -7.86
CA PRO A 127 -1.96 -9.07 -6.45
C PRO A 127 -1.40 -10.20 -5.56
N LYS A 128 -0.65 -9.81 -4.52
CA LYS A 128 -0.07 -10.76 -3.57
C LYS A 128 -0.69 -10.58 -2.19
N LYS A 129 -0.81 -11.69 -1.48
CA LYS A 129 -1.30 -11.76 -0.11
C LYS A 129 -0.17 -12.22 0.80
N LEU A 130 0.25 -11.33 1.70
CA LEU A 130 1.17 -11.65 2.78
C LEU A 130 0.35 -11.95 4.05
N THR A 131 0.49 -13.16 4.60
CA THR A 131 -0.22 -13.58 5.81
C THR A 131 0.75 -13.88 6.94
N ARG A 132 0.38 -13.45 8.15
CA ARG A 132 1.06 -13.83 9.39
C ARG A 132 0.36 -15.04 10.01
N GLY A 133 0.96 -16.21 9.89
CA GLY A 133 0.48 -17.44 10.51
C GLY A 133 0.70 -17.50 12.02
N SER A 134 0.23 -18.59 12.63
CA SER A 134 0.49 -18.89 14.04
C SER A 134 1.99 -18.99 14.32
N GLY A 135 2.40 -18.54 15.51
CA GLY A 135 3.82 -18.51 15.91
C GLY A 135 4.67 -17.45 15.22
N GLY A 136 4.08 -16.54 14.42
CA GLY A 136 4.81 -15.46 13.76
C GLY A 136 5.49 -15.88 12.45
N THR A 137 5.04 -16.97 11.83
CA THR A 137 5.48 -17.38 10.49
C THR A 137 4.86 -16.45 9.44
N TRP A 138 5.61 -16.07 8.43
CA TRP A 138 5.13 -15.19 7.36
C TRP A 138 5.16 -15.88 6.01
N THR A 139 4.08 -15.75 5.24
CA THR A 139 3.95 -16.39 3.93
C THR A 139 3.39 -15.41 2.91
N LEU A 140 4.14 -15.21 1.81
CA LEU A 140 3.67 -14.49 0.64
C LEU A 140 3.06 -15.49 -0.35
N SER A 141 1.86 -15.22 -0.82
CA SER A 141 1.12 -16.08 -1.75
C SER A 141 0.40 -15.24 -2.79
N ASP A 142 -0.01 -15.86 -3.89
CA ASP A 142 -0.91 -15.22 -4.85
C ASP A 142 -2.26 -14.94 -4.21
N TRP A 143 -2.82 -13.76 -4.50
CA TRP A 143 -4.20 -13.48 -4.16
C TRP A 143 -5.13 -14.08 -5.20
N SER A 144 -5.99 -14.98 -4.76
CA SER A 144 -7.09 -15.53 -5.57
C SER A 144 -8.38 -14.77 -5.29
N PHE A 145 -9.03 -14.27 -6.34
CA PHE A 145 -10.38 -13.71 -6.21
C PHE A 145 -11.39 -14.80 -5.84
N PHE A 146 -12.41 -14.42 -5.06
CA PHE A 146 -13.50 -15.31 -4.69
C PHE A 146 -14.23 -15.80 -5.95
N THR A 147 -14.55 -17.09 -5.99
CA THR A 147 -15.25 -17.72 -7.11
C THR A 147 -16.51 -18.41 -6.60
N ASP A 148 -17.65 -18.13 -7.23
CA ASP A 148 -18.93 -18.78 -6.95
C ASP A 148 -19.70 -19.02 -8.26
N ASN A 149 -20.34 -20.18 -8.40
CA ASN A 149 -21.11 -20.54 -9.60
C ASN A 149 -20.37 -20.29 -10.93
N ASN A 150 -19.05 -20.60 -10.98
CA ASN A 150 -18.15 -20.38 -12.12
C ASN A 150 -17.93 -18.89 -12.51
N VAL A 151 -18.27 -17.95 -11.63
CA VAL A 151 -18.01 -16.51 -11.77
C VAL A 151 -16.87 -16.12 -10.84
N VAL A 152 -15.83 -15.50 -11.39
CA VAL A 152 -14.72 -14.96 -10.60
C VAL A 152 -15.04 -13.52 -10.24
N HIS A 153 -15.12 -13.21 -8.94
CA HIS A 153 -15.41 -11.86 -8.44
C HIS A 153 -14.17 -10.96 -8.49
N GLN A 154 -13.61 -10.79 -9.68
CA GLN A 154 -12.51 -9.91 -9.98
C GLN A 154 -13.00 -8.57 -10.55
N PRO A 155 -12.24 -7.47 -10.37
CA PRO A 155 -12.54 -6.22 -11.04
C PRO A 155 -12.35 -6.37 -12.56
N TYR A 156 -13.24 -5.75 -13.33
CA TYR A 156 -13.15 -5.68 -14.78
C TYR A 156 -12.80 -4.26 -15.20
N TYR A 157 -11.86 -4.13 -16.13
CA TYR A 157 -11.50 -2.86 -16.74
C TYR A 157 -11.91 -2.87 -18.22
N LYS A 158 -12.64 -1.82 -18.64
CA LYS A 158 -12.96 -1.61 -20.06
C LYS A 158 -11.74 -0.97 -20.73
N PHE A 159 -10.97 -1.77 -21.45
CA PHE A 159 -9.77 -1.31 -22.14
C PHE A 159 -10.04 -0.87 -23.60
N ALA A 160 -11.11 -1.37 -24.22
CA ALA A 160 -11.51 -0.98 -25.57
C ALA A 160 -12.40 0.28 -25.58
N ASP A 161 -12.32 1.06 -26.65
CA ASP A 161 -13.17 2.22 -26.88
C ASP A 161 -14.65 1.88 -26.85
N SER A 162 -15.50 2.86 -26.51
CA SER A 162 -16.93 2.61 -26.32
C SER A 162 -17.70 2.24 -27.59
N GLU A 163 -17.14 2.55 -28.75
CA GLU A 163 -17.72 2.22 -30.05
C GLU A 163 -17.35 0.80 -30.52
N VAL A 164 -16.32 0.17 -29.93
CA VAL A 164 -15.91 -1.18 -30.30
C VAL A 164 -16.93 -2.18 -29.80
N THR A 165 -17.58 -2.85 -30.74
CA THR A 165 -18.49 -3.97 -30.51
C THR A 165 -17.75 -5.30 -30.52
N LEU A 166 -18.25 -6.25 -29.71
CA LEU A 166 -17.79 -7.63 -29.66
C LEU A 166 -18.96 -8.58 -29.94
N THR A 167 -18.81 -9.43 -30.94
CA THR A 167 -19.84 -10.35 -31.43
C THR A 167 -19.43 -11.80 -31.14
N PRO A 168 -20.12 -12.52 -30.24
CA PRO A 168 -19.91 -13.95 -30.02
C PRO A 168 -20.62 -14.79 -31.08
N SER A 169 -20.02 -15.90 -31.51
CA SER A 169 -20.64 -16.82 -32.48
C SER A 169 -21.72 -17.75 -31.88
N ALA A 170 -21.67 -18.02 -30.57
CA ALA A 170 -22.68 -18.77 -29.84
C ALA A 170 -22.71 -18.38 -28.35
N THR A 171 -23.60 -19.00 -27.56
CA THR A 171 -23.82 -18.67 -26.14
C THR A 171 -23.36 -19.77 -25.17
N THR A 172 -22.77 -20.86 -25.68
CA THR A 172 -22.29 -22.03 -24.94
C THR A 172 -21.18 -22.74 -25.72
N GLY A 173 -20.25 -23.40 -25.02
CA GLY A 173 -19.19 -24.19 -25.63
C GLY A 173 -18.03 -23.33 -26.11
N SER A 174 -17.26 -23.87 -27.06
CA SER A 174 -16.16 -23.14 -27.69
C SER A 174 -16.69 -22.21 -28.78
N ILE A 175 -16.40 -20.92 -28.65
CA ILE A 175 -16.95 -19.84 -29.47
C ILE A 175 -15.83 -18.95 -30.02
N SER A 176 -16.11 -18.27 -31.13
CA SER A 176 -15.27 -17.20 -31.65
C SER A 176 -15.83 -15.85 -31.19
N LEU A 177 -15.00 -15.00 -30.62
CA LEU A 177 -15.33 -13.61 -30.28
C LEU A 177 -14.73 -12.70 -31.33
N THR A 178 -15.58 -12.02 -32.10
CA THR A 178 -15.14 -11.08 -33.15
C THR A 178 -15.33 -9.64 -32.70
N ALA A 179 -14.23 -8.88 -32.61
CA ALA A 179 -14.23 -7.45 -32.34
C ALA A 179 -14.31 -6.64 -33.64
N SER A 180 -14.97 -5.49 -33.59
CA SER A 180 -15.05 -4.55 -34.73
C SER A 180 -13.77 -3.74 -34.98
N ALA A 181 -12.79 -3.82 -34.09
CA ALA A 181 -11.48 -3.19 -34.21
C ALA A 181 -10.38 -4.09 -33.62
N SER A 182 -9.12 -3.80 -33.95
CA SER A 182 -7.95 -4.52 -33.44
C SER A 182 -7.72 -4.23 -31.96
N ILE A 183 -8.26 -5.07 -31.08
CA ILE A 183 -8.17 -4.92 -29.62
C ILE A 183 -7.47 -6.09 -28.94
N PHE A 184 -7.26 -7.20 -29.63
CA PHE A 184 -6.64 -8.38 -29.07
C PHE A 184 -5.13 -8.42 -29.33
N GLU A 185 -4.40 -8.93 -28.36
CA GLU A 185 -2.96 -9.19 -28.42
C GLU A 185 -2.73 -10.64 -27.95
N ALA A 186 -1.58 -11.23 -28.32
CA ALA A 186 -1.24 -12.60 -27.90
C ALA A 186 -1.23 -12.77 -26.37
N GLY A 187 -0.94 -11.70 -25.62
CA GLY A 187 -0.99 -11.71 -24.16
C GLY A 187 -2.39 -11.87 -23.56
N HIS A 188 -3.46 -11.82 -24.37
CA HIS A 188 -4.83 -12.07 -23.91
C HIS A 188 -5.19 -13.55 -23.81
N GLU A 189 -4.37 -14.47 -24.33
CA GLU A 189 -4.58 -15.90 -24.10
C GLU A 189 -4.60 -16.24 -22.61
N ASN A 190 -5.47 -17.16 -22.21
CA ASN A 190 -5.70 -17.56 -20.82
C ASN A 190 -6.23 -16.44 -19.90
N THR A 191 -6.70 -15.32 -20.47
CA THR A 191 -7.38 -14.27 -19.72
C THR A 191 -8.90 -14.42 -19.81
N ARG A 192 -9.62 -13.88 -18.81
CA ARG A 192 -11.08 -13.88 -18.77
C ARG A 192 -11.64 -12.56 -19.26
N LEU A 193 -12.64 -12.63 -20.13
CA LEU A 193 -13.43 -11.48 -20.57
C LEU A 193 -14.87 -11.60 -20.08
N ARG A 194 -15.52 -10.45 -19.89
CA ARG A 194 -16.95 -10.39 -19.58
C ARG A 194 -17.72 -9.82 -20.74
N VAL A 195 -18.61 -10.62 -21.32
CA VAL A 195 -19.42 -10.28 -22.50
C VAL A 195 -20.90 -10.49 -22.17
N GLY A 196 -21.72 -9.46 -22.30
CA GLY A 196 -23.17 -9.56 -22.05
C GLY A 196 -23.53 -10.06 -20.64
N GLY A 197 -22.68 -9.81 -19.65
CA GLY A 197 -22.88 -10.25 -18.27
C GLY A 197 -22.34 -11.64 -17.92
N LYS A 198 -21.92 -12.44 -18.92
CA LYS A 198 -21.27 -13.75 -18.75
C LYS A 198 -19.75 -13.63 -18.85
N GLU A 199 -19.03 -14.52 -18.17
CA GLU A 199 -17.58 -14.67 -18.31
C GLU A 199 -17.26 -15.70 -19.40
N VAL A 200 -16.17 -15.45 -20.13
CA VAL A 200 -15.61 -16.35 -21.13
C VAL A 200 -14.09 -16.40 -20.95
N LEU A 201 -13.49 -17.58 -21.11
CA LEU A 201 -12.05 -17.77 -21.03
C LEU A 201 -11.47 -17.79 -22.45
N ILE A 202 -10.53 -16.90 -22.75
CA ILE A 202 -9.81 -16.96 -24.04
C ILE A 202 -8.87 -18.15 -24.02
N THR A 203 -9.06 -19.06 -24.97
CA THR A 203 -8.24 -20.28 -25.12
C THR A 203 -7.18 -20.14 -26.21
N ASP A 204 -7.41 -19.30 -27.23
CA ASP A 204 -6.47 -19.11 -28.34
C ASP A 204 -6.59 -17.70 -28.94
N PHE A 205 -5.46 -17.11 -29.35
CA PHE A 205 -5.41 -15.85 -30.09
C PHE A 205 -5.33 -16.12 -31.60
N ASP A 206 -6.42 -15.84 -32.31
CA ASP A 206 -6.46 -16.03 -33.77
C ASP A 206 -5.92 -14.81 -34.54
N SER A 207 -6.34 -13.61 -34.12
CA SER A 207 -5.95 -12.35 -34.76
C SER A 207 -6.27 -11.14 -33.86
N PRO A 208 -5.78 -9.93 -34.19
CA PRO A 208 -6.12 -8.73 -33.41
C PRO A 208 -7.62 -8.43 -33.29
N THR A 209 -8.47 -9.02 -34.14
CA THR A 209 -9.92 -8.86 -34.15
C THR A 209 -10.69 -10.12 -33.74
N VAL A 210 -10.04 -11.27 -33.59
CA VAL A 210 -10.72 -12.56 -33.33
C VAL A 210 -9.95 -13.37 -32.31
N VAL A 211 -10.65 -13.92 -31.32
CA VAL A 211 -10.12 -14.89 -30.37
C VAL A 211 -11.08 -16.06 -30.21
N THR A 212 -10.54 -17.23 -29.89
CA THR A 212 -11.33 -18.40 -29.51
C THR A 212 -11.47 -18.42 -27.99
N ALA A 213 -12.68 -18.65 -27.50
CA ALA A 213 -13.00 -18.63 -26.08
C ALA A 213 -14.02 -19.70 -25.69
N ASP A 214 -13.93 -20.19 -24.46
CA ASP A 214 -14.90 -21.12 -23.88
C ASP A 214 -15.84 -20.38 -22.91
N VAL A 215 -17.14 -20.70 -23.02
CA VAL A 215 -18.24 -20.15 -22.19
C VAL A 215 -18.61 -21.09 -21.05
#